data_AF-A0A3D0YWY6-F1
#
_entry.id   AF-A0A3D0YWY6-F1
#
_cell.length_a   1.000
_cell.length_b   1.000
_cell.length_c   1.000
_cell.angle_alpha   90.00
_cell.angle_beta   90.00
_cell.angle_gamma   90.00
#
_symmetry.space_group_name_H-M   'P 1'
#
loop_
_entity.id
_entity.type
_entity.pdbx_description
1 polymer ?
#
loop_
_entity_poly.entity_id
_entity_poly.type
_entity_poly.pdbx_seq_one_letter_code
_entity_poly.pdbx_strand_id
1 'polypeptide(L)'
;MSAHNFRLTSLVPEWTQVGNSISTAYRWDGMTLGLRWKGKPVLALPASAGEHWLVVPTGDRKAPVRATRMQPPRLPAAQAAWERGWYRKGQHASRDALARAVEDGRRRGLELRREDFPQCIFAWEVFESRDGRDHTYKNFGWWISPTATPEEVAAALDHGAGRL
;
A
#
# COMPACT_ATOMS: atom_id res chain seq x y z
N MET A 1 -1.73 14.50 4.93
CA MET A 1 -2.83 13.58 5.31
C MET A 1 -2.44 12.17 4.87
N SER A 2 -2.44 11.21 5.79
CA SER A 2 -2.02 9.84 5.50
C SER A 2 -3.23 9.00 5.09
N ALA A 3 -3.13 8.33 3.96
CA ALA A 3 -4.08 7.31 3.56
C ALA A 3 -3.63 5.96 4.13
N HIS A 4 -4.58 5.16 4.58
CA HIS A 4 -4.31 3.86 5.18
C HIS A 4 -5.05 2.79 4.40
N ASN A 5 -4.41 1.65 4.21
CA ASN A 5 -5.00 0.49 3.58
C ASN A 5 -4.93 -0.70 4.53
N PHE A 6 -5.89 -1.60 4.41
CA PHE A 6 -5.90 -2.88 5.13
C PHE A 6 -6.75 -3.90 4.40
N ARG A 7 -6.51 -5.18 4.71
CA ARG A 7 -7.27 -6.33 4.23
C ARG A 7 -8.12 -6.88 5.36
N LEU A 8 -9.36 -7.27 5.05
CA LEU A 8 -10.25 -7.96 5.99
C LEU A 8 -9.94 -9.47 5.98
N THR A 9 -9.04 -9.93 6.83
CA THR A 9 -8.61 -11.35 6.89
C THR A 9 -9.32 -12.14 7.99
N SER A 10 -9.70 -11.48 9.08
CA SER A 10 -10.39 -12.08 10.22
C SER A 10 -11.34 -11.06 10.84
N LEU A 11 -12.30 -11.55 11.63
CA LEU A 11 -13.19 -10.67 12.41
C LEU A 11 -12.36 -9.71 13.27
N VAL A 12 -12.88 -8.49 13.40
CA VAL A 12 -12.31 -7.42 14.22
C VAL A 12 -13.43 -6.92 15.14
N PRO A 13 -13.69 -7.62 16.26
CA PRO A 13 -14.85 -7.34 17.11
C PRO A 13 -14.71 -6.02 17.87
N GLU A 14 -13.48 -5.66 18.22
CA GLU A 14 -13.14 -4.42 18.91
C GLU A 14 -12.67 -3.33 17.94
N TRP A 15 -12.85 -2.07 18.33
CA TRP A 15 -12.37 -0.94 17.52
C TRP A 15 -10.85 -0.93 17.47
N THR A 16 -10.31 -1.26 16.31
CA THR A 16 -8.88 -1.37 16.05
C THR A 16 -8.40 -0.16 15.26
N GLN A 17 -7.22 0.35 15.59
CA GLN A 17 -6.63 1.49 14.90
C GLN A 17 -6.41 1.19 13.40
N VAL A 18 -6.71 2.16 12.54
CA VAL A 18 -6.43 2.06 11.11
C VAL A 18 -5.00 2.53 10.84
N GLY A 19 -4.08 1.58 10.64
CA GLY A 19 -2.64 1.86 10.50
C GLY A 19 -2.13 2.72 11.66
N ASN A 20 -1.40 3.79 11.35
CA ASN A 20 -0.87 4.71 12.36
C ASN A 20 -1.81 5.89 12.70
N SER A 21 -3.09 5.85 12.28
CA SER A 21 -4.03 6.96 12.56
C SER A 21 -4.53 6.94 14.00
N ILE A 22 -4.14 7.91 14.83
CA ILE A 22 -4.64 8.04 16.21
C ILE A 22 -6.15 8.37 16.29
N SER A 23 -6.74 8.84 15.19
CA SER A 23 -8.13 9.32 15.17
C SER A 23 -9.08 8.36 14.45
N THR A 24 -8.57 7.40 13.68
CA THR A 24 -9.40 6.50 12.89
C THR A 24 -9.30 5.07 13.40
N ALA A 25 -10.45 4.47 13.69
CA ALA A 25 -10.54 3.06 14.05
C ALA A 25 -11.56 2.36 13.16
N TYR A 26 -11.39 1.05 12.99
CA TYR A 26 -12.31 0.19 12.26
C TYR A 26 -12.71 -1.01 13.10
N ARG A 27 -13.85 -1.60 12.75
CA ARG A 27 -14.28 -2.92 13.22
C ARG A 27 -14.92 -3.66 12.04
N TRP A 28 -14.90 -4.98 12.07
CA TRP A 28 -15.58 -5.78 11.05
C TRP A 28 -16.15 -7.04 11.68
N ASP A 29 -17.46 -7.20 11.55
CA ASP A 29 -18.23 -8.29 12.16
C ASP A 29 -18.48 -9.48 11.20
N GLY A 30 -17.82 -9.49 10.04
CA GLY A 30 -17.99 -10.50 9.00
C GLY A 30 -18.91 -10.06 7.86
N MET A 31 -19.74 -9.04 8.08
CA MET A 31 -20.68 -8.50 7.08
C MET A 31 -20.56 -6.98 6.91
N THR A 32 -20.24 -6.26 7.97
CA THR A 32 -20.25 -4.80 8.01
C THR A 32 -18.91 -4.27 8.51
N LEU A 33 -18.25 -3.48 7.67
CA LEU A 33 -17.12 -2.66 8.05
C LEU A 33 -17.63 -1.38 8.70
N GLY A 34 -17.37 -1.22 9.99
CA GLY A 34 -17.61 0.01 10.73
C GLY A 34 -16.36 0.88 10.78
N LEU A 35 -16.52 2.20 10.67
CA LEU A 35 -15.44 3.18 10.88
C LEU A 35 -15.83 4.20 11.95
N ARG A 36 -14.84 4.54 12.79
CA ARG A 36 -14.91 5.62 13.78
C ARG A 36 -13.87 6.69 13.48
N TRP A 37 -14.25 7.94 13.75
CA TRP A 37 -13.36 9.09 13.77
C TRP A 37 -13.47 9.80 15.12
N LYS A 38 -12.35 9.95 15.83
CA LYS A 38 -12.27 10.56 17.17
C LYS A 38 -13.32 9.98 18.14
N GLY A 39 -13.43 8.66 18.16
CA GLY A 39 -14.37 7.91 19.01
C GLY A 39 -15.82 7.86 18.51
N LYS A 40 -16.19 8.63 17.47
CA LYS A 40 -17.56 8.68 16.95
C LYS A 40 -17.73 7.81 15.70
N PRO A 41 -18.78 6.98 15.60
CA PRO A 41 -19.09 6.26 14.36
C PRO A 41 -19.34 7.24 13.21
N VAL A 42 -18.76 6.96 12.04
CA VAL A 42 -18.90 7.83 10.85
C VAL A 42 -19.34 7.09 9.60
N LEU A 43 -19.04 5.80 9.46
CA LEU A 43 -19.46 4.99 8.33
C LEU A 43 -19.75 3.56 8.78
N ALA A 44 -20.70 2.92 8.10
CA ALA A 44 -20.95 1.48 8.13
C ALA A 44 -21.17 1.04 6.68
N LEU A 45 -20.38 0.08 6.22
CA LEU A 45 -20.36 -0.35 4.82
C LEU A 45 -20.46 -1.88 4.75
N PRO A 46 -21.21 -2.44 3.80
CA PRO A 46 -21.16 -3.88 3.55
C PRO A 46 -19.74 -4.26 3.11
N ALA A 47 -19.21 -5.33 3.68
CA ALA A 47 -17.85 -5.80 3.40
C ALA A 47 -17.72 -7.31 3.60
N SER A 48 -16.92 -7.94 2.75
CA SER A 48 -16.67 -9.39 2.76
C SER A 48 -15.23 -9.74 3.13
N ALA A 49 -15.01 -10.98 3.54
CA ALA A 49 -13.68 -11.52 3.76
C ALA A 49 -12.80 -11.36 2.51
N GLY A 50 -11.53 -11.01 2.72
CA GLY A 50 -10.53 -10.80 1.67
C GLY A 50 -10.57 -9.44 0.98
N GLU A 51 -11.60 -8.62 1.21
CA GLU A 51 -11.67 -7.28 0.64
C GLU A 51 -10.57 -6.38 1.20
N HIS A 52 -10.05 -5.50 0.33
CA HIS A 52 -9.10 -4.47 0.70
C HIS A 52 -9.77 -3.12 0.66
N TRP A 53 -9.43 -2.28 1.64
CA TRP A 53 -10.06 -0.99 1.83
C TRP A 53 -9.00 0.10 1.96
N LEU A 54 -9.21 1.21 1.26
CA LEU A 54 -8.45 2.45 1.41
C LEU A 54 -9.27 3.44 2.23
N VAL A 55 -8.72 3.88 3.35
CA VAL A 55 -9.32 4.85 4.25
C VAL A 55 -8.50 6.12 4.23
N VAL A 56 -9.14 7.25 3.91
CA VAL A 56 -8.50 8.55 3.72
C VAL A 56 -9.23 9.60 4.57
N PRO A 57 -8.51 10.34 5.43
CA PRO A 57 -9.05 11.55 6.05
C PRO A 57 -9.32 12.61 4.98
N THR A 58 -10.49 13.24 5.02
CA THR A 58 -10.91 14.19 3.97
C THR A 58 -10.68 15.66 4.35
N GLY A 59 -10.56 15.94 5.65
CA GLY A 59 -10.61 17.31 6.18
C GLY A 59 -12.03 17.90 6.27
N ASP A 60 -13.05 17.21 5.75
CA ASP A 60 -14.44 17.63 5.87
C ASP A 60 -15.00 17.30 7.26
N ARG A 61 -15.58 18.29 7.94
CA ARG A 61 -16.19 18.08 9.25
C ARG A 61 -17.40 17.13 9.22
N LYS A 62 -18.16 17.11 8.12
CA LYS A 62 -19.37 16.28 7.95
C LYS A 62 -19.03 14.86 7.51
N ALA A 63 -18.01 14.70 6.67
CA ALA A 63 -17.55 13.41 6.19
C ALA A 63 -16.03 13.25 6.43
N PRO A 64 -15.56 13.19 7.69
CA PRO A 64 -14.14 13.32 8.04
C PRO A 64 -13.26 12.19 7.52
N VAL A 65 -13.87 11.08 7.11
CA VAL A 65 -13.21 9.91 6.57
C VAL A 65 -13.96 9.43 5.34
N ARG A 66 -13.21 9.09 4.29
CA ARG A 66 -13.69 8.36 3.12
C ARG A 66 -13.10 6.97 3.12
N ALA A 67 -13.94 5.97 2.88
CA ALA A 67 -13.51 4.58 2.67
C ALA A 67 -13.83 4.15 1.24
N THR A 68 -12.86 3.53 0.57
CA THR A 68 -13.01 3.06 -0.81
C THR A 68 -12.54 1.61 -0.87
N ARG A 69 -13.40 0.70 -1.34
CA ARG A 69 -13.01 -0.68 -1.63
C ARG A 69 -12.00 -0.66 -2.77
N MET A 70 -10.84 -1.26 -2.52
CA MET A 70 -9.77 -1.39 -3.50
C MET A 70 -10.03 -2.65 -4.34
N GLN A 71 -9.79 -2.54 -5.64
CA GLN A 71 -9.84 -3.66 -6.56
C GLN A 71 -8.40 -4.12 -6.86
N PRO A 72 -8.10 -5.42 -6.73
CA PRO A 72 -6.82 -5.94 -7.17
C PRO A 72 -6.68 -5.79 -8.70
N PRO A 73 -5.46 -5.67 -9.21
CA PRO A 73 -5.20 -5.76 -10.65
C PRO A 73 -5.69 -7.10 -11.21
N ARG A 74 -6.17 -7.10 -12.46
CA ARG A 74 -6.58 -8.35 -13.15
C ARG A 74 -5.40 -9.23 -13.56
N LEU A 75 -4.23 -8.64 -13.77
CA LEU A 75 -3.02 -9.37 -14.15
C LEU A 75 -2.47 -10.11 -12.92
N PRO A 76 -2.34 -11.45 -12.93
CA PRO A 76 -1.92 -12.23 -11.77
C PRO A 76 -0.58 -11.77 -11.16
N ALA A 77 0.41 -11.45 -12.00
CA ALA A 77 1.71 -10.94 -11.55
C ALA A 77 1.60 -9.59 -10.83
N ALA A 78 0.75 -8.68 -11.33
CA ALA A 78 0.47 -7.41 -10.65
C ALA A 78 -0.34 -7.61 -9.37
N GLN A 79 -1.21 -8.63 -9.31
CA GLN A 79 -1.91 -9.00 -8.09
C GLN A 79 -0.93 -9.51 -7.02
N ALA A 80 0.07 -10.33 -7.38
CA ALA A 80 1.08 -10.80 -6.44
C ALA A 80 1.88 -9.65 -5.78
N ALA A 81 2.18 -8.59 -6.55
CA ALA A 81 2.78 -7.38 -6.01
C ALA A 81 1.79 -6.59 -5.12
N TRP A 82 0.53 -6.45 -5.56
CA TRP A 82 -0.52 -5.76 -4.83
C TRP A 82 -0.80 -6.39 -3.45
N GLU A 83 -0.79 -7.73 -3.37
CA GLU A 83 -0.96 -8.48 -2.12
C GLU A 83 0.20 -8.25 -1.12
N ARG A 84 1.35 -7.79 -1.62
CA ARG A 84 2.53 -7.38 -0.83
C ARG A 84 2.61 -5.86 -0.63
N GLY A 85 1.51 -5.14 -0.85
CA GLY A 85 1.43 -3.69 -0.62
C GLY A 85 1.92 -2.79 -1.75
N TRP A 86 2.24 -3.35 -2.92
CA TRP A 86 2.61 -2.58 -4.11
C TRP A 86 1.39 -2.19 -4.92
N TYR A 87 0.74 -1.12 -4.48
CA TYR A 87 -0.50 -0.66 -5.09
C TYR A 87 -0.30 0.05 -6.44
N ARG A 88 -1.39 0.14 -7.22
CA ARG A 88 -1.42 0.74 -8.57
C ARG A 88 -0.83 2.15 -8.66
N LYS A 89 -0.90 2.95 -7.58
CA LYS A 89 -0.42 4.35 -7.57
C LYS A 89 1.09 4.47 -7.88
N GLY A 90 1.87 3.41 -7.70
CA GLY A 90 3.30 3.36 -8.07
C GLY A 90 3.60 2.53 -9.32
N GLN A 91 2.60 2.00 -10.02
CA GLN A 91 2.84 1.15 -11.19
C GLN A 91 3.16 1.99 -12.43
N HIS A 92 4.27 1.72 -13.09
CA HIS A 92 4.66 2.36 -14.34
C HIS A 92 4.36 1.45 -15.54
N ALA A 93 4.06 2.08 -16.69
CA ALA A 93 3.73 1.37 -17.91
C ALA A 93 4.93 0.66 -18.57
N SER A 94 6.15 1.15 -18.33
CA SER A 94 7.37 0.58 -18.88
C SER A 94 8.56 0.71 -17.92
N ARG A 95 9.59 -0.11 -18.15
CA ARG A 95 10.88 -0.01 -17.46
C ARG A 95 11.46 1.41 -17.53
N ASP A 96 11.47 2.00 -18.72
CA ASP A 96 12.03 3.33 -18.93
C ASP A 96 11.21 4.42 -18.22
N ALA A 97 9.90 4.27 -18.15
CA ALA A 97 9.05 5.20 -17.41
C ALA A 97 9.36 5.18 -15.91
N LEU A 98 9.58 3.99 -15.33
CA LEU A 98 10.02 3.86 -13.95
C LEU A 98 11.44 4.43 -13.76
N ALA A 99 12.37 4.10 -14.66
CA ALA A 99 13.75 4.60 -14.59
C ALA A 99 13.80 6.14 -14.58
N ARG A 100 13.01 6.80 -15.45
CA ARG A 100 12.88 8.26 -15.47
C ARG A 100 12.27 8.81 -14.18
N ALA A 101 11.27 8.13 -13.62
CA ALA A 101 10.64 8.55 -12.37
C ALA A 101 11.60 8.45 -11.18
N VAL A 102 12.41 7.38 -11.12
CA VAL A 102 13.47 7.23 -10.11
C VAL A 102 14.51 8.34 -10.26
N GLU A 103 14.94 8.65 -11.48
CA GLU A 103 15.93 9.70 -11.72
C GLU A 103 15.40 11.11 -11.38
N ASP A 104 14.14 11.39 -11.73
CA ASP A 104 13.47 12.62 -11.32
C ASP A 104 13.31 12.71 -9.80
N GLY A 105 12.96 11.61 -9.13
CA GLY A 105 12.89 11.54 -7.67
C GLY A 105 14.24 11.86 -7.01
N ARG A 106 15.33 11.27 -7.49
CA ARG A 106 16.69 11.55 -7.00
C ARG A 106 17.10 13.01 -7.21
N ARG A 107 16.80 13.58 -8.38
CA ARG A 107 17.05 15.01 -8.65
C ARG A 107 16.28 15.95 -7.71
N ARG A 108 15.15 15.49 -7.16
CA ARG A 108 14.38 16.21 -6.13
C ARG A 108 14.85 15.94 -4.70
N GLY A 109 15.97 15.25 -4.54
CA GLY A 109 16.58 14.95 -3.24
C GLY A 109 16.01 13.71 -2.54
N LEU A 110 15.24 12.87 -3.24
CA LEU A 110 14.78 11.61 -2.67
C LEU A 110 15.91 10.58 -2.70
N GLU A 111 16.15 9.92 -1.56
CA GLU A 111 17.02 8.75 -1.53
C GLU A 111 16.23 7.54 -2.02
N LEU A 112 16.54 7.09 -3.24
CA LEU A 112 15.81 6.00 -3.89
C LEU A 112 16.72 4.80 -4.16
N ARG A 113 16.31 3.64 -3.63
CA ARG A 113 16.87 2.33 -3.98
C ARG A 113 16.02 1.70 -5.08
N ARG A 114 16.67 1.08 -6.06
CA ARG A 114 16.02 0.39 -7.17
C ARG A 114 16.65 -0.99 -7.32
N GLU A 115 15.81 -2.01 -7.48
CA GLU A 115 16.25 -3.36 -7.80
C GLU A 115 15.61 -3.83 -9.11
N ASP A 116 16.46 -4.29 -10.01
CA ASP A 116 16.09 -4.77 -11.34
C ASP A 116 16.13 -6.30 -11.37
N PHE A 117 15.00 -6.91 -11.71
CA PHE A 117 14.87 -8.33 -11.97
C PHE A 117 14.49 -8.54 -13.44
N PRO A 118 14.70 -9.75 -14.01
CA PRO A 118 14.40 -10.02 -15.42
C PRO A 118 12.98 -9.61 -15.85
N GLN A 119 11.97 -9.85 -15.01
CA GLN A 119 10.56 -9.60 -15.32
C GLN A 119 9.90 -8.48 -14.51
N CYS A 120 10.61 -7.86 -13.57
CA CYS A 120 10.05 -6.82 -12.73
C CYS A 120 11.12 -5.86 -12.21
N ILE A 121 10.69 -4.67 -11.81
CA ILE A 121 11.55 -3.66 -11.20
C ILE A 121 10.78 -3.07 -10.02
N PHE A 122 11.45 -2.94 -8.89
CA PHE A 122 10.90 -2.35 -7.68
C PHE A 122 11.82 -1.22 -7.21
N ALA A 123 11.21 -0.11 -6.81
CA ALA A 123 11.92 1.06 -6.28
C ALA A 123 11.29 1.51 -4.95
N TRP A 124 12.16 1.83 -4.00
CA TRP A 124 11.81 2.27 -2.66
C TRP A 124 12.43 3.62 -2.37
N GLU A 125 11.68 4.46 -1.66
CA GLU A 125 12.21 5.61 -0.95
C GLU A 125 12.78 5.12 0.38
N VAL A 126 14.03 5.50 0.65
CA VAL A 126 14.78 5.17 1.86
C VAL A 126 14.64 6.34 2.82
N PHE A 127 14.27 6.05 4.05
CA PHE A 127 14.25 7.02 5.14
C PHE A 127 15.15 6.49 6.26
N GLU A 128 16.19 7.24 6.59
CA GLU A 128 16.96 6.96 7.80
C GLU A 128 16.11 7.19 9.05
N SER A 129 16.18 6.26 10.00
CA SER A 129 15.65 6.46 11.33
C SER A 129 16.40 7.61 12.01
N ARG A 130 15.75 8.27 12.98
CA ARG A 130 16.33 9.41 13.71
C ARG A 130 17.64 9.09 14.44
N ASP A 131 17.90 7.82 14.71
CA ASP A 131 19.11 7.32 15.37
C ASP A 131 20.15 6.75 14.39
N GLY A 132 19.89 6.79 13.07
CA GLY A 132 20.83 6.39 12.01
C GLY A 132 21.14 4.89 11.99
N ARG A 133 20.32 4.07 12.65
CA ARG A 133 20.55 2.62 12.81
C ARG A 133 19.65 1.77 11.92
N ASP A 134 18.46 2.27 11.61
CA ASP A 134 17.47 1.55 10.82
C ASP A 134 17.10 2.38 9.59
N HIS A 135 16.86 1.69 8.48
CA HIS A 135 16.22 2.30 7.32
C HIS A 135 14.76 1.88 7.29
N THR A 136 13.85 2.85 7.13
CA THR A 136 12.47 2.55 6.78
C THR A 136 12.29 2.75 5.29
N TYR A 137 11.59 1.81 4.66
CA TYR A 137 11.39 1.80 3.23
C TYR A 137 9.93 2.02 2.88
N LYS A 138 9.70 2.83 1.86
CA LYS A 138 8.37 3.08 1.33
C LYS A 138 8.35 2.81 -0.16
N ASN A 139 7.34 2.09 -0.62
CA ASN A 139 7.14 1.84 -2.05
C ASN A 139 7.08 3.16 -2.82
N PHE A 140 8.05 3.37 -3.71
CA PHE A 140 8.12 4.56 -4.57
C PHE A 140 7.44 4.26 -5.92
N GLY A 141 7.91 3.22 -6.60
CA GLY A 141 7.40 2.85 -7.92
C GLY A 141 7.84 1.46 -8.35
N TRP A 142 7.11 0.86 -9.29
CA TRP A 142 7.35 -0.49 -9.76
C TRP A 142 6.89 -0.71 -11.19
N TRP A 143 7.46 -1.72 -11.84
CA TRP A 143 7.08 -2.18 -13.16
C TRP A 143 7.11 -3.71 -13.18
N ILE A 144 6.15 -4.32 -13.87
CA ILE A 144 6.08 -5.76 -14.08
C ILE A 144 5.87 -6.00 -15.57
N SER A 145 6.67 -6.90 -16.13
CA SER A 145 6.55 -7.37 -17.51
C SER A 145 5.18 -8.01 -17.75
N PRO A 146 4.58 -7.85 -18.93
CA PRO A 146 3.37 -8.58 -19.31
C PRO A 146 3.54 -10.11 -19.26
N THR A 147 4.77 -10.60 -19.36
CA THR A 147 5.11 -12.03 -19.32
C THR A 147 5.54 -12.53 -17.94
N ALA A 148 5.55 -11.65 -16.93
CA ALA A 148 5.92 -12.04 -15.58
C ALA A 148 4.92 -13.03 -15.00
N THR A 149 5.42 -13.99 -14.23
CA THR A 149 4.63 -14.89 -13.40
C THR A 149 4.44 -14.32 -11.99
N PRO A 150 3.37 -14.70 -11.27
CA PRO A 150 3.22 -14.39 -9.85
C PRO A 150 4.41 -14.80 -8.98
N GLU A 151 5.01 -15.96 -9.28
CA GLU A 151 6.14 -16.53 -8.54
C GLU A 151 7.41 -15.71 -8.72
N GLU A 152 7.72 -15.25 -9.94
CA GLU A 152 8.85 -14.35 -10.20
C GLU A 152 8.71 -13.03 -9.43
N VAL A 153 7.49 -12.49 -9.38
CA VAL A 153 7.19 -11.25 -8.64
C VAL A 153 7.31 -11.46 -7.14
N ALA A 154 6.77 -12.57 -6.63
CA ALA A 154 6.90 -12.95 -5.22
C ALA A 154 8.37 -13.08 -4.82
N ALA A 155 9.16 -13.85 -5.57
CA ALA A 155 10.57 -14.06 -5.31
C ALA A 155 11.37 -12.75 -5.34
N ALA A 156 11.09 -11.86 -6.31
CA ALA A 156 11.73 -10.55 -6.40
C ALA A 156 11.43 -9.66 -5.18
N LEU A 157 10.18 -9.66 -4.71
CA LEU A 157 9.78 -8.88 -3.55
C LEU A 157 10.29 -9.44 -2.23
N ASP A 158 10.31 -10.76 -2.09
CA ASP A 158 10.83 -11.44 -0.91
C ASP A 158 12.36 -11.29 -0.82
N HIS A 159 13.07 -11.33 -1.97
CA HIS A 159 14.49 -11.01 -2.06
C HIS A 159 14.79 -9.55 -1.73
N GLY A 160 13.99 -8.62 -2.26
CA GLY A 160 14.08 -7.20 -1.93
C GLY A 160 13.93 -6.99 -0.43
N ALA A 161 12.84 -7.52 0.16
CA ALA A 161 12.55 -7.40 1.59
C ALA A 161 13.62 -8.00 2.51
N GLY A 162 14.31 -9.06 2.09
CA GLY A 162 15.44 -9.63 2.85
C GLY A 162 16.72 -8.79 2.82
N ARG A 163 16.78 -7.74 1.99
CA ARG A 163 17.90 -6.79 1.88
C ARG A 163 17.56 -5.37 2.34
N LEU A 164 16.35 -5.20 2.88
CA LEU A 164 15.85 -4.00 3.56
C LEU A 164 15.92 -4.24 5.07
#